data_AF-A0A1J4S5J4-F1
#
_entry.id   AF-A0A1J4S5J4-F1
#
_cell.length_a   1.000
_cell.length_b   1.000
_cell.length_c   1.000
_cell.angle_alpha   90.00
_cell.angle_beta   90.00
_cell.angle_gamma   90.00
#
_symmetry.space_group_name_H-M   'P 1'
#
loop_
_entity.id
_entity.type
_entity.pdbx_description
1 polymer ?
#
loop_
_entity_poly.entity_id
_entity_poly.type
_entity_poly.pdbx_seq_one_letter_code
_entity_poly.pdbx_strand_id
1 'polypeptide(L)'
;MADKKLENRQKRKIRIRAKIRDMKDRPRLSVFRSNKHLYGQIIDDEQGKTLASAVSQELKEAGSKKLTKLEKAKLLGGKLAEKALSQKIKKVVFDRGGH
;
A
#
# COMPACT_ATOMS: atom_id res chain seq x y z
N MET A 1 -26.47 1.33 9.40
CA MET A 1 -25.93 -0.04 9.33
C MET A 1 -24.50 0.03 8.79
N ALA A 2 -23.49 -0.19 9.63
CA ALA A 2 -22.11 -0.25 9.15
C ALA A 2 -21.91 -1.55 8.34
N ASP A 3 -21.30 -1.47 7.16
CA ASP A 3 -20.99 -2.62 6.34
C ASP A 3 -20.10 -3.61 7.11
N LYS A 4 -20.65 -4.75 7.54
CA LYS A 4 -19.96 -5.79 8.35
C LYS A 4 -18.60 -6.21 7.76
N LYS A 5 -18.50 -6.20 6.43
CA LYS A 5 -17.25 -6.47 5.68
C LYS A 5 -16.18 -5.40 5.91
N LEU A 6 -16.58 -4.13 5.94
CA LEU A 6 -15.69 -2.99 6.12
C LEU A 6 -15.19 -2.91 7.56
N GLU A 7 -16.07 -3.18 8.52
CA GLU A 7 -15.74 -3.26 9.95
C GLU A 7 -14.75 -4.40 10.25
N ASN A 8 -14.98 -5.60 9.70
CA ASN A 8 -14.05 -6.73 9.83
C ASN A 8 -12.68 -6.45 9.21
N ARG A 9 -12.62 -5.68 8.12
CA ARG A 9 -11.35 -5.22 7.55
C ARG A 9 -10.64 -4.24 8.48
N GLN A 10 -11.36 -3.27 9.07
CA GLN A 10 -10.79 -2.32 10.02
C GLN A 10 -10.24 -3.04 11.26
N LYS A 11 -10.97 -3.99 11.84
CA LYS A 11 -10.49 -4.80 12.98
C LYS A 11 -9.19 -5.55 12.66
N ARG A 12 -9.11 -6.20 11.49
CA ARG A 12 -7.88 -6.87 11.03
C ARG A 12 -6.73 -5.88 10.84
N LYS A 13 -6.99 -4.74 10.21
CA LYS A 13 -6.01 -3.67 10.00
C LYS A 13 -5.42 -3.17 11.32
N ILE A 14 -6.26 -2.91 12.32
CA ILE A 14 -5.82 -2.48 13.66
C ILE A 14 -4.94 -3.55 14.31
N ARG A 15 -5.36 -4.83 14.27
CA ARG A 15 -4.60 -5.94 14.83
C ARG A 15 -3.21 -6.11 14.18
N ILE A 16 -3.12 -5.95 12.86
CA ILE A 16 -1.85 -6.01 12.14
C ILE A 16 -0.95 -4.84 12.54
N ARG A 17 -1.51 -3.63 12.56
CA ARG A 17 -0.76 -2.42 12.92
C ARG A 17 -0.24 -2.42 14.36
N ALA A 18 -0.97 -3.04 15.29
CA ALA A 18 -0.51 -3.22 16.66
C ALA A 18 0.86 -3.92 16.73
N LYS A 19 1.13 -4.88 15.84
CA LYS A 19 2.44 -5.58 15.76
C LYS A 19 3.51 -4.79 15.01
N ILE A 20 3.11 -3.91 14.09
CA ILE A 20 4.04 -3.16 13.23
C ILE A 20 4.56 -1.90 13.94
N ARG A 21 3.76 -1.31 14.84
CA ARG A 21 4.10 -0.07 15.55
C ARG A 21 5.40 -0.17 16.37
N ASP A 22 5.81 -1.37 16.76
CA ASP A 22 7.04 -1.59 17.51
C ASP A 22 8.32 -1.49 16.65
N MET A 23 8.20 -1.34 15.32
CA MET A 23 9.32 -1.17 14.40
C MET A 23 9.53 0.30 14.01
N LYS A 24 10.25 1.04 14.86
CA LYS A 24 10.55 2.47 14.68
C LYS A 24 11.48 2.80 13.50
N ASP A 25 12.32 1.85 13.11
CA ASP A 25 13.44 2.12 12.19
C ASP A 25 13.11 1.86 10.70
N ARG A 26 11.85 1.52 10.39
CA ARG A 26 11.44 1.10 9.05
C ARG A 26 10.05 1.64 8.70
N PRO A 27 9.91 2.47 7.65
CA PRO A 27 8.61 2.98 7.25
C PRO A 27 7.67 1.86 6.80
N ARG A 28 6.37 2.07 7.01
CA ARG A 28 5.31 1.09 6.77
C ARG A 28 4.79 1.18 5.34
N LEU A 29 4.87 0.08 4.61
CA LEU A 29 4.24 -0.10 3.29
C LEU A 29 2.80 -0.57 3.46
N SER A 30 1.85 0.34 3.31
CA SER A 30 0.41 0.07 3.37
C SER A 30 -0.16 -0.24 1.98
N VAL A 31 -0.82 -1.39 1.85
CA VAL A 31 -1.55 -1.76 0.63
C VAL A 31 -3.06 -1.66 0.84
N PHE A 32 -3.76 -1.05 -0.12
CA PHE A 32 -5.21 -0.99 -0.14
C PHE A 32 -5.76 -1.42 -1.50
N ARG A 33 -6.73 -2.33 -1.49
CA ARG A 33 -7.41 -2.80 -2.69
C ARG A 33 -8.88 -2.40 -2.66
N SER A 34 -9.27 -1.59 -3.65
CA SER A 34 -10.67 -1.30 -3.95
C SER A 34 -11.21 -2.27 -5.01
N ASN A 35 -12.47 -2.09 -5.41
CA ASN A 35 -13.07 -2.92 -6.47
C ASN A 35 -12.40 -2.70 -7.83
N LYS A 36 -11.89 -1.49 -8.09
CA LYS A 36 -11.37 -1.06 -9.39
C LYS A 36 -9.86 -0.76 -9.39
N HIS A 37 -9.29 -0.40 -8.24
CA HIS A 37 -7.93 0.12 -8.13
C HIS A 37 -7.15 -0.50 -6.97
N LEU A 38 -5.83 -0.55 -7.13
CA LEU A 38 -4.89 -0.84 -6.06
C LEU A 38 -4.11 0.42 -5.71
N TYR A 39 -3.80 0.55 -4.43
CA TYR A 39 -3.06 1.67 -3.87
C TYR A 39 -1.95 1.11 -3.00
N GLY A 40 -0.76 1.68 -3.13
CA GLY A 40 0.39 1.41 -2.26
C GLY A 40 0.94 2.72 -1.72
N GLN A 41 1.25 2.76 -0.43
CA GLN A 41 1.81 3.93 0.24
C GLN A 41 2.91 3.50 1.20
N ILE A 42 4.05 4.18 1.16
CA ILE A 42 5.10 4.10 2.16
C ILE A 42 4.90 5.28 3.10
N ILE A 43 4.68 4.97 4.37
CA ILE A 43 4.33 5.93 5.41
C ILE A 43 5.38 5.86 6.51
N ASP A 44 5.88 7.02 6.91
CA ASP A 44 6.61 7.18 8.16
C ASP A 44 5.58 7.41 9.27
N ASP A 45 5.42 6.42 10.16
CA ASP A 45 4.46 6.47 11.26
C ASP A 45 4.95 7.36 12.43
N GLU A 46 6.24 7.72 12.49
CA GLU A 46 6.76 8.65 13.52
C GLU A 46 6.44 10.09 13.15
N GLN A 47 6.71 10.47 11.90
CA GLN A 47 6.44 11.82 11.40
C GLN A 47 5.00 12.00 10.88
N GLY A 48 4.26 10.89 10.73
CA GLY A 48 2.93 10.89 10.12
C GLY A 48 2.91 11.30 8.64
N LYS A 49 4.06 11.19 7.96
CA LYS A 49 4.23 11.63 6.56
C LYS A 49 4.20 10.46 5.60
N THR A 50 3.57 10.66 4.45
CA THR A 50 3.66 9.71 3.34
C THR A 50 4.90 10.05 2.53
N LEU A 51 5.86 9.12 2.47
CA LEU A 51 7.11 9.31 1.75
C LEU A 51 6.88 9.07 0.25
N ALA A 52 6.33 7.91 -0.10
CA ALA A 52 6.05 7.54 -1.47
C ALA A 52 4.65 6.95 -1.61
N SER A 53 4.01 7.19 -2.75
CA SER A 53 2.69 6.64 -3.07
C SER A 53 2.61 6.23 -4.54
N ALA A 54 1.83 5.19 -4.82
CA ALA A 54 1.52 4.74 -6.16
C ALA A 54 0.10 4.21 -6.24
N VAL A 55 -0.59 4.52 -7.34
CA VAL A 55 -1.96 4.06 -7.59
C VAL A 55 -2.03 3.36 -8.94
N SER A 56 -2.80 2.28 -9.03
CA SER A 56 -2.93 1.52 -10.27
C SER A 56 -3.66 2.29 -11.39
N GLN A 57 -4.17 3.48 -11.11
CA GLN A 57 -4.74 4.39 -12.09
C GLN A 57 -3.64 5.16 -12.85
N GLU A 58 -2.55 5.53 -12.18
CA GLU A 58 -1.34 6.14 -12.78
C GLU A 58 -0.56 5.15 -13.66
N LEU A 59 -1.01 3.88 -13.70
CA LEU A 59 -0.51 2.86 -14.61
C LEU A 59 -1.28 2.82 -15.93
N LYS A 60 -2.41 3.55 -16.05
CA LYS A 60 -3.28 3.52 -17.23
C LYS A 60 -2.75 4.28 -18.44
N GLU A 61 -1.67 5.06 -18.30
CA GLU A 61 -1.03 5.72 -19.45
C GLU A 61 -0.37 4.71 -20.41
N ALA A 62 -0.10 3.48 -19.96
CA ALA A 62 0.29 2.39 -20.85
C ALA A 62 -0.95 1.74 -21.49
N GLY A 63 -1.50 2.43 -22.49
CA GLY A 63 -2.38 1.92 -23.55
C GLY A 63 -3.32 0.76 -23.21
N SER A 64 -4.60 1.08 -23.02
CA SER A 64 -5.77 0.33 -23.56
C SER A 64 -5.73 -1.21 -23.59
N LYS A 65 -5.07 -1.88 -22.64
CA LYS A 65 -5.18 -3.33 -22.42
C LYS A 65 -5.82 -3.56 -21.05
N LYS A 66 -6.82 -4.44 -20.99
CA LYS A 66 -7.39 -4.94 -19.74
C LYS A 66 -6.33 -5.78 -19.01
N LEU A 67 -5.33 -5.11 -18.42
CA LEU A 67 -4.33 -5.77 -17.57
C LEU A 67 -5.05 -6.51 -16.44
N THR A 68 -4.62 -7.74 -16.18
CA THR A 68 -5.17 -8.54 -15.10
C THR A 68 -4.88 -7.87 -13.76
N LYS A 69 -5.65 -8.21 -12.71
CA LYS A 69 -5.45 -7.65 -11.37
C LYS A 69 -4.03 -7.93 -10.84
N LEU A 70 -3.43 -9.04 -11.26
CA LEU A 70 -2.11 -9.50 -10.84
C LEU A 70 -1.00 -8.70 -11.54
N GLU A 71 -1.11 -8.46 -12.84
CA GLU A 71 -0.19 -7.58 -13.58
C GLU A 71 -0.18 -6.16 -13.03
N LYS A 72 -1.37 -5.60 -12.73
CA LYS A 72 -1.47 -4.27 -12.11
C LYS A 72 -0.78 -4.20 -10.76
N ALA A 73 -0.83 -5.26 -9.96
CA ALA A 73 -0.13 -5.33 -8.69
C ALA A 73 1.40 -5.37 -8.87
N LYS A 74 1.89 -6.16 -9.84
CA LYS A 74 3.33 -6.22 -10.18
C LYS A 74 3.87 -4.85 -10.62
N LEU A 75 3.18 -4.19 -11.55
CA LEU A 75 3.56 -2.87 -12.04
C LEU A 75 3.50 -1.80 -10.94
N LEU A 76 2.49 -1.86 -10.06
CA LEU A 76 2.39 -0.94 -8.93
C LEU A 76 3.56 -1.12 -7.95
N GLY A 77 3.92 -2.37 -7.65
CA GLY A 77 5.07 -2.69 -6.81
C GLY A 77 6.38 -2.15 -7.39
N GLY A 78 6.59 -2.34 -8.70
CA GLY A 78 7.76 -1.80 -9.43
C GLY A 78 7.86 -0.28 -9.33
N LYS A 79 6.81 0.46 -9.73
CA LYS A 79 6.80 1.93 -9.65
C LYS A 79 7.00 2.43 -8.21
N LEU A 80 6.42 1.75 -7.23
CA LEU A 80 6.56 2.14 -5.83
C LEU A 80 7.99 1.89 -5.32
N ALA A 81 8.64 0.80 -5.76
CA ALA A 81 10.04 0.53 -5.45
C ALA A 81 10.98 1.60 -6.06
N GLU A 82 10.75 1.99 -7.31
CA GLU A 82 11.50 3.08 -7.95
C GLU A 82 11.40 4.40 -7.18
N LYS A 83 10.17 4.78 -6.78
CA LYS A 83 9.93 5.96 -5.93
C LYS A 83 10.56 5.83 -4.53
N ALA A 84 10.58 4.63 -3.96
CA ALA A 84 11.21 4.40 -2.66
C ALA A 84 12.74 4.53 -2.74
N LEU A 85 13.34 3.99 -3.80
CA LEU A 85 14.78 4.03 -4.05
C LEU A 85 15.27 5.46 -4.30
N SER A 86 14.52 6.28 -5.04
CA SER A 86 14.86 7.70 -5.24
C SER A 86 14.86 8.49 -3.93
N GLN A 87 14.05 8.08 -2.95
CA GLN A 87 14.00 8.62 -1.59
C GLN A 87 14.94 7.90 -0.61
N LYS A 88 15.83 7.01 -1.10
CA LYS A 88 16.81 6.24 -0.32
C LYS A 88 16.19 5.28 0.71
N ILE A 89 14.93 4.88 0.52
CA ILE A 89 14.22 3.93 1.40
C ILE A 89 14.52 2.50 0.95
N LYS A 90 15.37 1.78 1.71
CA LYS A 90 15.77 0.39 1.39
C LYS A 90 15.01 -0.68 2.16
N LYS A 91 14.50 -0.35 3.34
CA LYS A 91 13.81 -1.28 4.24
C LYS A 91 12.43 -0.73 4.55
N VAL A 92 11.41 -1.57 4.41
CA VAL A 92 10.02 -1.24 4.74
C VAL A 92 9.38 -2.39 5.50
N VAL A 93 8.40 -2.09 6.34
CA VAL A 93 7.56 -3.12 6.97
C VAL A 93 6.28 -3.27 6.16
N PHE A 94 5.95 -4.51 5.77
CA PHE A 94 4.76 -4.77 4.95
C PHE A 94 3.47 -4.79 5.80
N ASP A 95 2.56 -3.85 5.53
CA ASP A 95 1.21 -3.79 6.08
C ASP A 95 0.18 -4.19 5.02
N ARG A 96 -0.35 -5.41 5.18
CA ARG A 96 -1.39 -6.00 4.30
C ARG A 96 -2.76 -5.30 4.38
N GLY A 97 -2.93 -4.27 5.22
CA GLY A 97 -4.11 -3.39 5.18
C GLY A 97 -5.45 -4.05 5.56
N GLY A 98 -5.41 -5.24 6.17
CA GLY A 98 -6.59 -6.03 6.54
C GLY A 98 -7.21 -6.84 5.40
N HIS A 99 -6.50 -6.98 4.27
CA HIS A 99 -6.85 -7.89 3.17
C HIS A 99 -6.35 -9.31 3.43
#